data_AF-A0AAQ3Y6I8-F1
#
_entry.id   AF-A0AAQ3Y6I8-F1
#
_cell.length_a   1.000
_cell.length_b   1.000
_cell.length_c   1.000
_cell.angle_alpha   90.00
_cell.angle_beta   90.00
_cell.angle_gamma   90.00
#
_symmetry.space_group_name_H-M   'P 1'
#
loop_
_entity.id
_entity.type
_entity.pdbx_description
1 polymer ?
#
loop_
_entity_poly.entity_id
_entity_poly.type
_entity_poly.pdbx_seq_one_letter_code
_entity_poly.pdbx_strand_id
1 'polypeptide(L)'
;MSEERELKINQQLRKVSIDQEDKRREIRELEDLESDYFSIHQQEQRYYQDLIGNNQGSRYTGHFMELDNEANRLHQYERQRLEDIAERLVSEEVQLRDKEEELYAERTQLFAEGDEAEDKRYGY
;
A
#
# COMPACT_ATOMS: atom_id res chain seq x y z
N MET A 1 33.85 -8.94 16.16
CA MET A 1 32.57 -8.56 16.80
C MET A 1 31.91 -7.39 16.08
N SER A 2 32.61 -6.28 15.80
CA SER A 2 32.06 -5.15 15.02
C SER A 2 31.70 -5.52 13.57
N GLU A 3 32.62 -6.13 12.82
CA GLU A 3 32.40 -6.50 11.41
C GLU A 3 31.23 -7.49 11.19
N GLU A 4 31.06 -8.47 12.08
CA GLU A 4 29.96 -9.45 11.98
C GLU A 4 28.59 -8.80 12.23
N ARG A 5 28.53 -7.85 13.18
CA ARG A 5 27.33 -7.04 13.43
C ARG A 5 27.03 -6.11 12.27
N GLU A 6 28.04 -5.43 11.72
CA GLU A 6 27.86 -4.58 10.53
C GLU A 6 27.33 -5.37 9.34
N LEU A 7 27.90 -6.56 9.09
CA LEU A 7 27.47 -7.44 8.00
C LEU A 7 26.01 -7.88 8.17
N LYS A 8 25.58 -8.15 9.41
CA LYS A 8 24.19 -8.47 9.72
C LYS A 8 23.24 -7.29 9.48
N ILE A 9 23.62 -6.08 9.92
CA ILE A 9 22.83 -4.86 9.68
C ILE A 9 22.70 -4.61 8.17
N ASN A 10 23.80 -4.74 7.42
CA ASN A 10 23.79 -4.58 5.96
C ASN A 10 22.91 -5.62 5.25
N GLN A 11 22.88 -6.86 5.73
CA GLN A 11 21.95 -7.88 5.22
C GLN A 11 20.49 -7.52 5.51
N GLN A 12 20.19 -7.01 6.71
CA GLN A 12 18.85 -6.58 7.09
C GLN A 12 18.40 -5.36 6.27
N LEU A 13 19.26 -4.37 6.05
CA LEU A 13 18.98 -3.21 5.20
C LEU A 13 18.66 -3.63 3.76
N ARG A 14 19.43 -4.56 3.19
CA ARG A 14 19.12 -5.10 1.85
C ARG A 14 17.75 -5.76 1.80
N LYS A 15 17.42 -6.54 2.83
CA LYS A 15 16.12 -7.20 2.91
C LYS A 15 14.99 -6.16 3.00
N VAL A 16 15.11 -5.18 3.89
CA VAL A 16 14.12 -4.10 4.05
C VAL A 16 13.94 -3.32 2.75
N SER A 17 15.03 -3.02 2.03
CA SER A 17 14.95 -2.35 0.73
C SER A 17 14.17 -3.15 -0.31
N ILE A 18 14.35 -4.48 -0.37
CA ILE A 18 13.58 -5.36 -1.25
C ILE A 18 12.11 -5.36 -0.82
N ASP A 19 11.84 -5.57 0.46
CA ASP A 19 10.49 -5.60 1.02
C ASP A 19 9.74 -4.26 0.74
N GLN A 20 10.42 -3.12 0.84
CA GLN A 20 9.85 -1.80 0.49
C GLN A 20 9.55 -1.67 -1.00
N GLU A 21 10.43 -2.16 -1.88
CA GLU A 21 10.20 -2.12 -3.33
C GLU A 21 8.98 -2.97 -3.72
N ASP A 22 8.86 -4.15 -3.13
CA ASP A 22 7.72 -5.04 -3.32
C ASP A 22 6.43 -4.37 -2.83
N LYS A 23 6.43 -3.76 -1.64
CA LYS A 23 5.27 -3.02 -1.13
C LYS A 23 4.87 -1.84 -2.02
N ARG A 24 5.83 -1.07 -2.53
CA ARG A 24 5.57 0.01 -3.47
C ARG A 24 5.04 -0.49 -4.81
N ARG A 25 5.36 -1.73 -5.21
CA ARG A 25 4.77 -2.35 -6.38
C ARG A 25 3.32 -2.76 -6.12
N GLU A 26 3.06 -3.43 -4.99
CA GLU A 26 1.70 -3.81 -4.58
C GLU A 26 0.77 -2.59 -4.49
N ILE A 27 1.24 -1.47 -3.94
CA ILE A 27 0.46 -0.22 -3.87
C ILE A 27 0.11 0.28 -5.26
N ARG A 28 1.06 0.31 -6.20
CA ARG A 28 0.81 0.75 -7.58
C ARG A 28 -0.18 -0.16 -8.31
N GLU A 29 -0.05 -1.48 -8.13
CA GLU A 29 -0.99 -2.45 -8.70
C GLU A 29 -2.40 -2.26 -8.14
N LEU A 30 -2.52 -1.90 -6.85
CA LEU A 30 -3.80 -1.58 -6.24
C LEU A 30 -4.39 -0.29 -6.81
N GLU A 31 -3.59 0.78 -6.95
CA GLU A 31 -4.02 2.06 -7.54
C GLU A 31 -4.53 1.88 -8.99
N ASP A 32 -3.85 1.05 -9.78
CA ASP A 32 -4.28 0.71 -11.14
C ASP A 32 -5.62 -0.04 -11.13
N LEU A 33 -5.78 -1.01 -10.22
CA LEU A 33 -7.01 -1.78 -10.07
C LEU A 33 -8.18 -0.92 -9.58
N GLU A 34 -7.95 0.00 -8.66
CA GLU A 34 -8.94 0.98 -8.20
C GLU A 34 -9.40 1.89 -9.35
N SER A 35 -8.46 2.34 -10.18
CA SER A 35 -8.74 3.17 -11.36
C SER A 35 -9.62 2.45 -12.37
N ASP A 36 -9.26 1.21 -12.73
CA ASP A 36 -10.03 0.36 -13.64
C ASP A 36 -11.43 0.10 -13.08
N TYR A 37 -11.51 -0.24 -11.81
CA TYR A 37 -12.76 -0.49 -11.12
C TYR A 37 -13.68 0.73 -11.10
N PHE A 38 -13.13 1.91 -10.78
CA PHE A 38 -13.90 3.16 -10.79
C PHE A 38 -14.41 3.52 -12.19
N SER A 39 -13.60 3.26 -13.23
CA SER A 39 -14.01 3.42 -14.63
C SER A 39 -15.21 2.52 -14.98
N ILE A 40 -15.17 1.24 -14.60
CA ILE A 40 -16.27 0.29 -14.81
C ILE A 40 -17.53 0.75 -14.06
N HIS A 41 -17.40 1.13 -12.79
CA HIS A 41 -18.52 1.59 -11.99
C HIS A 41 -19.23 2.80 -12.61
N GLN A 42 -18.48 3.78 -13.13
CA GLN A 42 -19.07 4.93 -13.82
C GLN A 42 -19.82 4.54 -15.09
N GLN A 43 -19.30 3.59 -15.86
CA GLN A 43 -19.97 3.10 -17.07
C GLN A 43 -21.26 2.38 -16.73
N GLU A 44 -21.25 1.55 -15.69
CA GLU A 44 -22.43 0.82 -15.21
C GLU A 44 -23.52 1.76 -14.68
N GLN A 45 -23.16 2.79 -13.89
CA GLN A 45 -24.10 3.81 -13.45
C GLN A 45 -24.76 4.55 -14.62
N ARG A 46 -23.97 4.95 -15.63
CA ARG A 46 -24.52 5.60 -16.84
C ARG A 46 -25.48 4.66 -17.57
N TYR A 47 -25.11 3.40 -17.71
CA TYR A 47 -25.95 2.40 -18.37
C TYR A 47 -27.31 2.24 -17.68
N TYR A 48 -27.36 2.11 -16.36
CA TYR A 48 -28.64 2.02 -15.64
C TYR A 48 -29.45 3.31 -15.70
N GLN A 49 -28.80 4.48 -15.62
CA GLN A 49 -29.49 5.77 -15.78
C GLN A 49 -30.12 5.90 -17.17
N ASP A 50 -29.39 5.52 -18.22
CA ASP A 50 -29.91 5.52 -19.60
C ASP A 50 -31.06 4.52 -19.77
N LEU A 51 -30.95 3.32 -19.19
CA LEU A 51 -32.04 2.33 -19.20
C LEU A 51 -33.29 2.85 -18.50
N ILE A 52 -33.16 3.44 -17.31
CA ILE A 52 -34.27 4.01 -16.55
C ILE A 52 -34.91 5.17 -17.33
N GLY A 53 -34.09 6.05 -17.88
CA GLY A 53 -34.53 7.19 -18.71
C GLY A 53 -35.29 6.75 -19.97
N ASN A 54 -34.74 5.80 -20.72
CA ASN A 54 -35.33 5.28 -21.96
C ASN A 54 -36.60 4.46 -21.71
N ASN A 55 -36.80 3.95 -20.50
CA ASN A 55 -37.97 3.15 -20.11
C ASN A 55 -38.92 3.91 -19.18
N GLN A 56 -38.90 5.25 -19.15
CA GLN A 56 -39.84 6.01 -18.33
C GLN A 56 -41.30 5.68 -18.66
N GLY A 57 -42.10 5.39 -17.62
CA GLY A 57 -43.50 4.98 -17.76
C GLY A 57 -43.71 3.50 -18.13
N SER A 58 -42.62 2.74 -18.31
CA SER A 58 -42.68 1.29 -18.46
C SER A 58 -42.96 0.60 -17.12
N ARG A 59 -43.61 -0.56 -17.16
CA ARG A 59 -43.73 -1.43 -15.97
C ARG A 59 -42.38 -1.95 -15.46
N TYR A 60 -41.33 -1.86 -16.28
CA TYR A 60 -39.99 -2.36 -15.96
C TYR A 60 -39.07 -1.32 -15.31
N THR A 61 -39.48 -0.04 -15.23
CA THR A 61 -38.64 1.01 -14.62
C THR A 61 -38.23 0.67 -13.20
N GLY A 62 -39.14 0.10 -12.40
CA GLY A 62 -38.85 -0.33 -11.03
C GLY A 62 -37.78 -1.42 -10.96
N HIS A 63 -37.81 -2.38 -11.90
CA HIS A 63 -36.79 -3.43 -11.97
C HIS A 63 -35.40 -2.87 -12.28
N PHE A 64 -35.29 -1.90 -13.19
CA PHE A 64 -34.01 -1.25 -13.49
C PHE A 64 -33.50 -0.40 -12.32
N MET A 65 -34.39 0.24 -11.55
CA MET A 65 -34.01 0.93 -10.32
C MET A 65 -33.51 -0.04 -9.24
N GLU A 66 -34.10 -1.24 -9.12
CA GLU A 66 -33.60 -2.26 -8.20
C GLU A 66 -32.19 -2.73 -8.58
N LEU A 67 -31.94 -2.98 -9.87
CA LEU A 67 -30.61 -3.36 -10.36
C LEU A 67 -29.56 -2.28 -10.11
N ASP A 68 -29.88 -1.00 -10.36
CA ASP A 68 -28.99 0.13 -10.06
C ASP A 68 -28.64 0.19 -8.56
N ASN A 69 -29.64 -0.01 -7.69
CA ASN A 69 -29.43 -0.03 -6.24
C ASN A 69 -28.57 -1.23 -5.79
N GLU A 70 -28.78 -2.41 -6.37
CA GLU A 70 -27.98 -3.59 -6.08
C GLU A 70 -26.53 -3.41 -6.53
N ALA A 71 -26.31 -2.91 -7.74
CA ALA A 71 -24.98 -2.57 -8.25
C ALA A 71 -24.29 -1.58 -7.32
N ASN A 72 -24.95 -0.48 -6.95
CA ASN A 72 -24.39 0.52 -6.04
C ASN A 72 -24.00 -0.05 -4.67
N ARG A 73 -24.75 -1.01 -4.11
CA ARG A 73 -24.39 -1.68 -2.85
C ARG A 73 -23.16 -2.55 -2.99
N LEU A 74 -23.10 -3.36 -4.06
CA LEU A 74 -21.90 -4.15 -4.37
C LEU A 74 -20.69 -3.22 -4.51
N HIS A 75 -20.89 -2.07 -5.14
CA HIS A 75 -19.79 -1.15 -5.35
C HIS A 75 -19.26 -0.49 -4.08
N GLN A 76 -20.15 -0.17 -3.15
CA GLN A 76 -19.77 0.31 -1.81
C GLN A 76 -18.97 -0.74 -1.04
N TYR A 77 -19.38 -2.00 -1.11
CA TYR A 77 -18.66 -3.09 -0.46
C TYR A 77 -17.25 -3.26 -1.02
N GLU A 78 -17.11 -3.31 -2.35
CA GLU A 78 -15.80 -3.50 -2.97
C GLU A 78 -14.89 -2.29 -2.75
N ARG A 79 -15.45 -1.07 -2.75
CA ARG A 79 -14.70 0.14 -2.40
C ARG A 79 -14.14 0.08 -0.99
N GLN A 80 -14.96 -0.31 0.00
CA GLN A 80 -14.49 -0.47 1.37
C GLN A 80 -13.38 -1.53 1.44
N ARG A 81 -13.55 -2.65 0.74
CA ARG A 81 -12.54 -3.71 0.69
C ARG A 81 -11.20 -3.23 0.11
N LEU A 82 -11.24 -2.42 -0.96
CA LEU A 82 -10.04 -1.84 -1.56
C LEU A 82 -9.36 -0.83 -0.63
N GLU A 83 -10.15 0.01 0.04
CA GLU A 83 -9.67 0.96 1.05
C GLU A 83 -8.98 0.26 2.23
N ASP A 84 -9.58 -0.82 2.76
CA ASP A 84 -8.98 -1.61 3.83
C ASP A 84 -7.62 -2.22 3.41
N ILE A 85 -7.49 -2.65 2.14
CA ILE A 85 -6.23 -3.18 1.59
C ILE A 85 -5.22 -2.05 1.45
N ALA A 86 -5.62 -0.89 0.94
CA ALA A 86 -4.76 0.28 0.78
C ALA A 86 -4.19 0.74 2.12
N GLU A 87 -5.04 0.88 3.14
CA GLU A 87 -4.62 1.25 4.50
C GLU A 87 -3.60 0.26 5.07
N ARG A 88 -3.83 -1.04 4.88
CA ARG A 88 -2.89 -2.08 5.32
C ARG A 88 -1.53 -1.94 4.63
N LEU A 89 -1.51 -1.79 3.31
CA LEU A 89 -0.27 -1.68 2.54
C LEU A 89 0.52 -0.42 2.89
N VAL A 90 -0.16 0.71 3.08
CA VAL A 90 0.48 1.96 3.52
C VAL A 90 1.07 1.80 4.92
N SER A 91 0.34 1.17 5.84
CA SER A 91 0.85 0.89 7.20
C SER A 91 2.09 -0.01 7.19
N GLU A 92 2.09 -1.05 6.35
CA GLU A 92 3.27 -1.92 6.16
C GLU A 92 4.47 -1.15 5.57
N GLU A 93 4.25 -0.23 4.62
CA GLU A 93 5.32 0.60 4.04
C GLU A 93 5.95 1.54 5.09
N VAL A 94 5.12 2.16 5.93
CA VAL A 94 5.57 2.99 7.06
C VAL A 94 6.42 2.16 8.03
N GLN A 95 5.95 0.98 8.44
CA GLN A 95 6.72 0.10 9.33
C GLN A 95 8.08 -0.31 8.74
N LEU A 96 8.15 -0.53 7.43
CA LEU A 96 9.40 -0.85 6.76
C LEU A 96 10.35 0.35 6.70
N ARG A 97 9.85 1.58 6.59
CA ARG A 97 10.68 2.80 6.69
C ARG A 97 11.21 2.99 8.11
N ASP A 98 10.36 2.87 9.12
CA ASP A 98 10.77 3.00 10.51
C ASP A 98 11.89 2.00 10.84
N LYS A 99 11.74 0.75 10.38
CA LYS A 99 12.76 -0.29 10.52
C LYS A 99 14.05 0.03 9.76
N GLU A 100 13.98 0.64 8.59
CA GLU A 100 15.16 1.09 7.86
C GLU A 100 15.91 2.17 8.65
N GLU A 101 15.19 3.16 9.20
CA GLU A 101 15.76 4.23 10.03
C GLU A 101 16.42 3.67 11.30
N GLU A 102 15.77 2.72 11.98
CA GLU A 102 16.35 2.02 13.14
C GLU A 102 17.67 1.32 12.79
N LEU A 103 17.74 0.62 11.65
CA LEU A 103 18.95 -0.07 11.21
C LEU A 103 20.08 0.91 10.85
N TYR A 104 19.77 2.06 10.26
CA TYR A 104 20.77 3.11 10.03
C TYR A 104 21.27 3.73 11.33
N ALA A 105 20.39 3.93 12.31
CA ALA A 105 20.77 4.41 13.64
C ALA A 105 21.70 3.41 14.35
N GLU A 106 21.37 2.11 14.33
CA GLU A 106 22.20 1.03 14.89
C GLU A 106 23.57 0.99 14.20
N ARG A 107 23.59 1.11 12.87
CA ARG A 107 24.85 1.15 12.10
C ARG A 107 25.71 2.34 12.50
N THR A 108 25.12 3.51 12.69
CA THR A 108 25.83 4.74 13.09
C THR A 108 26.43 4.60 14.49
N GLN A 109 25.69 4.02 15.43
CA GLN A 109 26.19 3.72 16.78
C GLN A 109 27.37 2.73 16.73
N LEU A 110 27.27 1.69 15.91
CA LEU A 110 28.34 0.69 15.75
C LEU A 110 29.66 1.33 15.26
N PHE A 111 29.59 2.28 14.33
CA PHE A 111 30.77 3.01 13.88
C PHE A 111 31.34 3.96 14.94
N ALA A 112 30.49 4.70 15.66
CA ALA A 112 30.94 5.57 16.75
C ALA A 112 31.64 4.79 17.88
N GLU A 113 31.12 3.61 18.24
CA GLU A 113 31.76 2.71 19.21
C GLU A 113 33.09 2.16 18.69
N GLY A 114 33.20 1.92 17.39
CA GLY A 114 34.43 1.49 16.72
C GLY A 114 35.53 2.56 16.76
N ASP A 115 35.17 3.80 16.41
CA ASP A 115 36.09 4.94 16.38
C ASP A 115 36.61 5.27 17.79
N GLU A 116 35.74 5.28 18.81
CA GLU A 116 36.18 5.48 20.20
C GLU A 116 37.10 4.36 20.71
N ALA A 117 36.90 3.13 20.25
CA ALA A 117 37.73 1.99 20.63
C ALA A 117 39.11 2.04 19.96
N GLU A 118 39.21 2.54 18.73
CA GLU A 118 40.50 2.76 18.05
C GLU A 118 41.28 3.92 18.68
N ASP A 119 40.61 5.03 19.00
CA ASP A 119 41.25 6.22 19.59
C ASP A 119 41.84 5.92 20.98
N LYS A 120 41.14 5.12 21.80
CA LYS A 120 41.66 4.61 23.09
C LYS A 120 42.80 3.61 22.93
N ARG A 121 42.94 2.96 21.78
CA ARG A 121 43.95 1.91 21.52
C ARG A 121 45.25 2.45 20.92
N TYR A 122 45.17 3.59 20.22
CA TYR A 122 46.31 4.26 19.58
C TYR A 122 46.64 5.64 20.16
N GLY A 123 46.03 6.01 21.29
CA GLY A 123 46.24 7.30 21.96
C GLY A 123 47.72 7.67 22.13
N TYR A 124 48.09 8.79 21.50
CA TYR A 124 49.29 9.60 21.74
C TYR A 124 49.20 10.33 23.10
#